data_AF-A0ABD0NN46-F1
#
_entry.id   AF-A0ABD0NN46-F1
#
_cell.length_a   1.000
_cell.length_b   1.000
_cell.length_c   1.000
_cell.angle_alpha   90.00
_cell.angle_beta   90.00
_cell.angle_gamma   90.00
#
_symmetry.space_group_name_H-M   'P 1'
#
loop_
_entity.id
_entity.type
_entity.pdbx_description
1 polymer ?
#
loop_
_entity_poly.entity_id
_entity_poly.type
_entity_poly.pdbx_seq_one_letter_code
_entity_poly.pdbx_strand_id
1 'polypeptide(L)'
;PRLFKEPSAKSNKPIIQNAIAHCCLAGKVNEAQKNAILEEIERCESNHLIILFRDGGCQFRALYIYSPETEEIVKLKGTGPRAISRKMIDRLYKYSSDRKQFTVIPA
;
A
#
# COMPACT_ATOMS: atom_id res chain seq x y z
N PRO A 1 9.48 -17.18 -18.81
CA PRO A 1 9.17 -18.24 -17.81
C PRO A 1 8.79 -17.63 -16.46
N ARG A 2 7.51 -17.66 -16.08
CA ARG A 2 7.11 -17.27 -14.72
C ARG A 2 7.71 -18.33 -13.77
N LEU A 3 8.72 -17.96 -12.99
CA LEU A 3 9.17 -18.81 -11.90
C LEU A 3 7.97 -19.03 -10.98
N PHE A 4 7.47 -20.26 -10.95
CA PHE A 4 6.43 -20.68 -10.01
C PHE A 4 7.05 -20.60 -8.60
N LYS A 5 6.93 -19.44 -7.99
CA LYS A 5 7.16 -19.26 -6.56
C LYS A 5 5.80 -19.48 -5.93
N GLU A 6 5.67 -20.44 -5.02
CA GLU A 6 4.44 -20.61 -4.24
C GLU A 6 3.96 -19.22 -3.78
N PRO A 7 2.68 -18.87 -4.01
CA PRO A 7 2.17 -17.59 -3.58
C PRO A 7 2.44 -17.51 -2.08
N SER A 8 3.32 -16.60 -1.69
CA SER A 8 3.66 -16.43 -0.28
C SER A 8 2.37 -16.06 0.42
N ALA A 9 1.79 -16.98 1.20
CA ALA A 9 0.57 -16.78 1.98
C ALA A 9 0.70 -15.68 3.05
N LYS A 10 1.83 -14.96 3.07
CA LYS A 10 2.10 -13.85 3.97
C LYS A 10 1.43 -12.59 3.45
N SER A 11 0.35 -12.22 4.11
CA SER A 11 -0.31 -10.93 3.97
C SER A 11 0.64 -9.78 4.36
N ASN A 12 0.60 -8.68 3.60
CA ASN A 12 1.34 -7.46 3.94
C ASN A 12 0.50 -6.45 4.75
N LYS A 13 -0.74 -6.78 5.13
CA LYS A 13 -1.61 -5.94 5.97
C LYS A 13 -0.92 -5.35 7.21
N PRO A 14 -0.27 -6.14 8.10
CA PRO A 14 0.35 -5.57 9.31
C PRO A 14 1.48 -4.59 8.99
N ILE A 15 2.20 -4.82 7.88
CA ILE A 15 3.26 -3.91 7.42
C ILE A 15 2.64 -2.58 6.95
N ILE A 16 1.53 -2.64 6.20
CA ILE A 16 0.81 -1.48 5.71
C ILE A 16 0.15 -0.70 6.85
N GLN A 17 -0.47 -1.36 7.84
CA GLN A 17 -1.01 -0.72 9.03
C GLN A 17 0.07 0.06 9.79
N ASN A 18 1.23 -0.55 10.01
CA ASN A 18 2.38 0.10 10.64
C ASN A 18 2.86 1.31 9.84
N ALA A 19 2.95 1.18 8.52
CA ALA A 19 3.35 2.29 7.66
C ALA A 19 2.35 3.46 7.70
N ILE A 20 1.05 3.17 7.73
CA ILE A 20 0.00 4.18 7.86
C ILE A 20 0.08 4.89 9.22
N ALA A 21 0.19 4.11 10.30
CA ALA A 21 0.16 4.64 11.66
C ALA A 21 1.40 5.48 12.02
N HIS A 22 2.57 5.10 11.51
CA HIS A 22 3.84 5.68 11.96
C HIS A 22 4.57 6.53 10.92
N CYS A 23 4.21 6.44 9.64
CA CYS A 23 4.90 7.17 8.57
C CYS A 23 3.93 8.02 7.75
N CYS A 24 2.87 7.42 7.20
CA CYS A 24 2.05 8.08 6.17
C CYS A 24 1.00 9.05 6.74
N LEU A 25 0.35 8.68 7.84
CA LEU A 25 -0.72 9.45 8.49
C LEU A 25 -0.41 9.67 9.98
N ALA A 26 0.86 9.85 10.29
CA ALA A 26 1.30 10.18 11.65
C ALA A 26 0.83 11.59 12.06
N GLY A 27 0.67 11.81 13.37
CA GLY A 27 0.30 13.09 13.95
C GLY A 27 -1.20 13.30 14.13
N LYS A 28 -1.56 14.22 15.02
CA LYS A 28 -2.94 14.47 15.46
C LYS A 28 -3.87 14.96 14.35
N VAL A 29 -3.33 15.74 13.40
CA VAL A 29 -4.10 16.29 12.27
C VAL A 29 -4.68 15.17 11.38
N ASN A 30 -3.96 14.05 11.25
CA ASN A 30 -4.35 12.94 10.39
C ASN A 30 -5.09 11.81 11.13
N GLU A 31 -5.38 11.97 12.42
CA GLU A 31 -5.87 10.88 13.27
C GLU A 31 -7.21 10.30 12.79
N ALA A 32 -8.15 11.16 12.40
CA ALA A 32 -9.45 10.72 11.86
C ALA A 32 -9.28 9.92 10.56
N GLN A 33 -8.42 10.41 9.64
CA GLN A 33 -8.14 9.72 8.38
C GLN A 33 -7.40 8.39 8.62
N LYS A 34 -6.42 8.38 9.53
CA LYS A 34 -5.66 7.20 9.93
C LYS A 34 -6.61 6.11 10.43
N ASN A 35 -7.51 6.42 11.35
CA ASN A 35 -8.44 5.44 11.91
C ASN A 35 -9.40 4.90 10.84
N ALA A 36 -9.94 5.75 9.97
CA ALA A 36 -10.80 5.32 8.86
C ALA A 36 -10.07 4.39 7.87
N ILE A 37 -8.79 4.64 7.60
CA ILE A 37 -7.98 3.76 6.73
C ILE A 37 -7.64 2.44 7.42
N LEU A 38 -7.30 2.46 8.71
CA LEU A 38 -7.00 1.25 9.47
C LEU A 38 -8.22 0.33 9.57
N GLU A 39 -9.40 0.87 9.81
CA GLU A 39 -10.66 0.11 9.82
C GLU A 39 -10.92 -0.54 8.45
N GLU A 40 -10.71 0.19 7.36
CA GLU A 40 -10.87 -0.35 6.00
C GLU A 40 -9.87 -1.47 5.70
N ILE A 41 -8.64 -1.38 6.21
CA ILE A 41 -7.63 -2.43 6.09
C ILE A 41 -8.05 -3.70 6.85
N GLU A 42 -8.65 -3.55 8.03
CA GLU A 42 -9.15 -4.68 8.83
C GLU A 42 -10.36 -5.36 8.17
N ARG A 43 -11.26 -4.58 7.58
CA ARG A 43 -12.44 -5.11 6.86
C ARG A 43 -12.10 -5.73 5.50
N CYS A 44 -10.98 -5.33 4.90
CA CYS A 44 -10.53 -5.87 3.62
C CYS A 44 -10.09 -7.33 3.79
N GLU A 45 -10.51 -8.23 2.90
CA GLU A 45 -10.08 -9.64 2.91
C GLU A 45 -8.76 -9.87 2.15
N SER A 46 -8.33 -8.93 1.31
CA SER A 46 -7.19 -9.10 0.41
C SER A 46 -5.84 -9.12 1.12
N ASN A 47 -4.95 -10.02 0.70
CA ASN A 47 -3.64 -10.20 1.34
C ASN A 47 -2.58 -9.18 0.93
N HIS A 48 -2.75 -8.54 -0.23
CA HIS A 48 -1.77 -7.58 -0.77
C HIS A 48 -2.41 -6.21 -0.93
N LEU A 49 -1.89 -5.25 -0.17
CA LEU A 49 -2.28 -3.85 -0.22
C LEU A 49 -1.10 -2.99 -0.71
N ILE A 50 -1.43 -1.90 -1.41
CA ILE A 50 -0.48 -0.93 -1.96
C ILE A 50 -0.92 0.47 -1.56
N ILE A 51 0.02 1.31 -1.16
CA ILE A 51 -0.22 2.73 -0.91
C ILE A 51 0.16 3.53 -2.16
N LEU A 52 -0.75 4.39 -2.61
CA LEU A 52 -0.46 5.41 -3.60
C LEU A 52 0.05 6.67 -2.90
N PHE A 53 1.24 7.11 -3.29
CA PHE A 53 1.82 8.38 -2.88
C PHE A 53 1.59 9.47 -3.92
N ARG A 54 1.58 10.74 -3.48
CA ARG A 54 1.53 11.89 -4.39
C ARG A 54 2.82 12.04 -5.19
N ASP A 55 3.94 11.87 -4.52
CA ASP A 55 5.30 12.11 -5.02
C ASP A 55 6.32 11.39 -4.11
N GLY A 56 7.62 11.65 -4.34
CA GLY A 56 8.71 11.11 -3.52
C GLY A 56 8.68 11.51 -2.04
N GLY A 57 7.81 12.45 -1.64
CA GLY A 57 7.59 12.83 -0.25
C GLY A 57 6.78 11.82 0.56
N CYS A 58 6.39 10.69 -0.02
CA CYS A 58 5.60 9.64 0.64
C CYS A 58 4.28 10.16 1.26
N GLN A 59 3.68 11.20 0.66
CA GLN A 59 2.39 11.72 1.09
C GLN A 59 1.27 10.78 0.66
N PHE A 60 0.55 10.21 1.63
CA PHE A 60 -0.56 9.30 1.39
C PHE A 60 -1.64 9.94 0.51
N ARG A 61 -2.08 9.25 -0.54
CA ARG A 61 -3.26 9.66 -1.33
C ARG A 61 -4.39 8.65 -1.28
N ALA A 62 -4.06 7.38 -1.45
CA ALA A 62 -5.04 6.31 -1.55
C ALA A 62 -4.44 4.96 -1.21
N LEU A 63 -5.32 4.05 -0.80
CA LEU A 63 -5.04 2.65 -0.55
C LEU A 63 -5.64 1.81 -1.68
N TYR A 64 -4.85 0.89 -2.20
CA TYR A 64 -5.22 -0.03 -3.27
C TYR A 64 -5.04 -1.48 -2.82
N ILE A 65 -5.83 -2.36 -3.42
CA ILE A 65 -5.69 -3.81 -3.33
C ILE A 65 -4.97 -4.28 -4.58
N TYR A 66 -4.01 -5.18 -4.40
CA TYR A 66 -3.34 -5.88 -5.48
C TYR A 66 -3.78 -7.34 -5.55
N SER A 67 -4.23 -7.77 -6.72
CA SER A 67 -4.60 -9.15 -7.01
C SER A 67 -3.46 -9.82 -7.79
N PRO A 68 -2.66 -10.73 -7.20
CA PRO A 68 -1.55 -11.37 -7.89
C PRO A 68 -1.97 -12.23 -9.08
N GLU A 69 -3.20 -12.75 -9.06
CA GLU A 69 -3.76 -13.61 -10.10
C GLU A 69 -4.10 -12.85 -11.37
N THR A 70 -4.75 -11.68 -11.23
CA THR A 70 -5.18 -10.83 -12.35
C THR A 70 -4.18 -9.71 -12.66
N GLU A 71 -3.15 -9.53 -11.82
CA GLU A 71 -2.23 -8.39 -11.83
C GLU A 71 -2.94 -7.03 -11.77
N GLU A 72 -4.15 -7.00 -11.19
CA GLU A 72 -4.96 -5.78 -11.06
C GLU A 72 -4.68 -5.04 -9.77
N ILE A 73 -4.68 -3.71 -9.86
CA ILE A 73 -4.54 -2.81 -8.72
C ILE A 73 -5.82 -1.97 -8.65
N VAL A 74 -6.69 -2.23 -7.66
CA VAL A 74 -8.01 -1.59 -7.54
C VAL A 74 -8.06 -0.72 -6.30
N LYS A 75 -8.65 0.48 -6.43
CA LYS A 75 -8.74 1.44 -5.32
C LYS A 75 -9.68 0.91 -4.26
N LEU A 76 -9.18 0.84 -3.02
CA LEU A 76 -9.97 0.56 -1.84
C LEU A 76 -10.50 1.86 -1.21
N LYS A 77 -9.60 2.82 -0.93
CA LYS A 77 -9.98 4.09 -0.29
C LYS A 77 -9.07 5.24 -0.69
N GLY A 78 -9.57 6.48 -0.60
CA GLY A 78 -8.80 7.70 -0.83
C GLY A 78 -8.97 8.31 -2.22
N THR A 79 -8.05 9.20 -2.59
CA THR A 79 -8.14 10.02 -3.80
C THR A 79 -7.20 9.51 -4.89
N GLY A 80 -7.77 9.06 -6.00
CA GLY A 80 -7.02 8.51 -7.13
C GLY A 80 -7.92 7.79 -8.14
N PRO A 81 -7.35 7.31 -9.26
CA PRO A 81 -8.08 6.54 -10.27
C PRO A 81 -8.65 5.24 -9.69
N ARG A 82 -9.72 4.71 -10.30
CA ARG A 82 -10.39 3.48 -9.82
C ARG A 82 -9.48 2.26 -9.88
N ALA A 83 -8.65 2.15 -10.92
CA ALA A 83 -7.67 1.09 -11.08
C ALA A 83 -6.34 1.68 -11.57
N ILE A 84 -5.25 1.02 -11.22
CA ILE A 84 -3.90 1.38 -11.66
C ILE A 84 -3.36 0.28 -12.57
N SER A 85 -2.89 0.65 -13.76
CA SER A 85 -2.19 -0.25 -14.67
C SER A 85 -0.68 -0.12 -14.51
N ARG A 86 0.07 -1.15 -14.88
CA ARG A 86 1.53 -1.19 -14.75
C ARG A 86 2.25 -0.03 -15.46
N LYS A 87 1.67 0.50 -16.55
CA LYS A 87 2.21 1.65 -17.29
C LYS A 87 2.09 2.99 -16.53
N MET A 88 1.23 3.05 -15.51
CA MET A 88 1.03 4.25 -14.68
C MET A 88 1.92 4.26 -13.43
N ILE A 89 2.74 3.23 -13.22
CA ILE A 89 3.64 3.10 -12.06
C ILE A 89 5.00 3.67 -12.44
N ASP A 90 5.41 4.76 -11.79
CA ASP A 90 6.74 5.34 -11.97
C ASP A 90 7.80 4.62 -11.12
N ARG A 91 7.53 4.48 -9.81
CA ARG A 91 8.46 3.87 -8.85
C ARG A 91 7.73 2.96 -7.87
N LEU A 92 8.42 1.91 -7.47
CA LEU A 92 7.98 0.99 -6.41
C LEU A 92 8.78 1.23 -5.14
N TYR A 93 8.09 1.21 -4.01
CA TYR A 93 8.67 1.40 -2.69
C TYR A 93 8.39 0.20 -1.81
N LYS A 94 9.35 -0.14 -0.96
CA LYS A 94 9.21 -1.12 0.12
C LYS A 94 9.30 -0.40 1.46
N TYR A 95 8.33 -0.65 2.33
CA TYR A 95 8.40 -0.20 3.71
C TYR A 95 9.33 -1.11 4.53
N SER A 96 10.27 -0.51 5.23
CA SER A 96 11.09 -1.19 6.25
C SER A 96 10.51 -0.86 7.61
N SER A 97 9.97 -1.87 8.30
CA SER A 97 9.45 -1.71 9.67
C SER A 97 10.54 -1.28 10.65
N ASP A 98 11.76 -1.83 10.51
CA ASP A 98 12.89 -1.55 11.40
C ASP A 98 13.30 -0.08 11.34
N ARG A 99 13.38 0.46 10.12
CA ARG A 99 13.78 1.85 9.87
C ARG A 99 12.60 2.82 9.79
N LYS A 100 11.37 2.30 9.84
CA LYS A 100 10.11 3.04 9.67
C LYS A 100 10.10 3.97 8.44
N GLN A 101 10.73 3.51 7.35
CA GLN A 101 10.93 4.31 6.15
C GLN A 101 10.62 3.53 4.87
N PHE A 102 10.22 4.25 3.83
CA PHE A 102 10.09 3.71 2.49
C PHE A 102 11.44 3.78 1.77
N THR A 103 11.79 2.67 1.13
CA THR A 103 13.00 2.56 0.30
C THR A 103 12.58 2.21 -1.12
N VAL A 104 13.20 2.82 -2.12
CA VAL A 104 12.94 2.51 -3.52
C VAL A 104 13.40 1.08 -3.78
N ILE A 105 12.55 0.29 -4.44
CA ILE A 105 12.94 -1.02 -4.95
C ILE A 105 13.67 -0.78 -6.28
N PRO A 106 14.97 -1.15 -6.39
CA PRO A 106 15.65 -1.10 -7.68
C PRO A 106 14.94 -2.03 -8.65
N ALA A 107 14.61 -1.52 -9.84
CA ALA A 107 13.92 -2.28 -10.88
C ALA A 107 14.79 -3.40 -11.45
#